data_AF-A0A962YD68-F1
#
_entry.id   AF-A0A962YD68-F1
#
_cell.length_a   1.000
_cell.length_b   1.000
_cell.length_c   1.000
_cell.angle_alpha   90.00
_cell.angle_beta   90.00
_cell.angle_gamma   90.00
#
_symmetry.space_group_name_H-M   'P 1'
#
loop_
_entity.id
_entity.type
_entity.pdbx_description
1 polymer ?
#
loop_
_entity_poly.entity_id
_entity_poly.type
_entity_poly.pdbx_seq_one_letter_code
_entity_poly.pdbx_strand_id
1 'polypeptide(L)' 'MSASAESVIKPSVCPLDCPDTCSLSVTVADARITDVRGSRANPYTAGVICEKVAKYYPAFVHGEQRLRYPLQRVGPRG' A
#
# COMPACT_ATOMS: atom_id res chain seq x y z
N MET A 1 28.32 -2.45 10.80
CA MET A 1 28.57 -2.70 9.37
C MET A 1 27.21 -2.83 8.71
N SER A 2 26.76 -1.75 8.06
CA SER A 2 25.39 -1.63 7.54
C SER A 2 25.30 -2.33 6.20
N ALA A 3 24.58 -3.46 6.13
CA ALA A 3 24.13 -3.98 4.85
C ALA A 3 23.08 -3.00 4.30
N SER A 4 23.34 -2.40 3.14
CA SER A 4 22.30 -1.64 2.43
C SER A 4 21.15 -2.59 2.12
N ALA A 5 19.95 -2.28 2.61
CA ALA A 5 18.76 -3.04 2.30
C ALA A 5 18.52 -2.99 0.77
N GLU A 6 18.52 -4.16 0.12
CA GLU A 6 18.22 -4.26 -1.30
C GLU A 6 16.75 -3.87 -1.52
N SER A 7 16.53 -2.82 -2.32
CA SER A 7 15.18 -2.36 -2.64
C SER A 7 14.78 -2.84 -4.03
N VAL A 8 13.54 -3.33 -4.15
CA VAL A 8 12.95 -3.82 -5.40
C VAL A 8 11.65 -3.09 -5.67
N ILE A 9 11.40 -2.74 -6.94
CA ILE A 9 10.13 -2.18 -7.38
C ILE A 9 9.24 -3.32 -7.86
N LYS A 10 8.01 -3.41 -7.32
CA LYS A 10 7.00 -4.40 -7.72
C LYS A 10 5.74 -3.72 -8.27
N PRO A 11 5.10 -4.28 -9.31
CA PRO A 11 3.84 -3.76 -9.79
C PRO A 11 2.70 -4.10 -8.81
N SER A 12 1.70 -3.22 -8.73
CA SER A 12 0.47 -3.45 -7.99
C SER A 12 -0.68 -2.62 -8.57
N VAL A 13 -1.88 -2.76 -7.99
CA VAL A 13 -3.05 -1.94 -8.27
C VAL A 13 -3.53 -1.32 -6.95
N CYS A 14 -4.00 -0.08 -7.00
CA CYS A 14 -4.58 0.57 -5.83
C CYS A 14 -5.81 -0.22 -5.34
N PRO A 15 -5.84 -0.66 -4.07
CA PRO A 15 -6.96 -1.44 -3.55
C PRO A 15 -8.03 -0.55 -2.87
N LEU A 16 -7.92 0.78 -3.00
CA LEU A 16 -9.00 1.67 -2.58
C LEU A 16 -10.17 1.53 -3.55
N ASP A 17 -11.37 1.55 -3.01
CA ASP A 17 -12.62 1.45 -3.77
C ASP A 17 -12.95 2.79 -4.46
N CYS A 18 -12.14 3.16 -5.45
CA CYS A 18 -12.39 4.29 -6.34
C CYS A 18 -12.38 3.81 -7.80
N PRO A 19 -13.09 4.50 -8.70
CA PRO A 19 -13.24 4.05 -10.08
C PRO A 19 -11.93 4.11 -10.90
N ASP A 20 -10.91 4.80 -10.41
CA ASP A 20 -9.68 5.06 -11.16
C ASP A 20 -8.84 3.79 -11.39
N THR A 21 -8.89 2.82 -10.47
CA THR A 21 -8.10 1.57 -10.53
C THR A 21 -6.62 1.82 -10.85
N CYS A 22 -6.01 2.77 -10.15
CA CYS A 22 -4.65 3.23 -10.45
C CYS A 22 -3.64 2.07 -10.46
N SER A 23 -2.81 2.03 -11.50
CA SER A 23 -1.64 1.14 -11.54
C SER A 23 -0.49 1.72 -10.73
N LEU A 24 0.21 0.88 -9.96
CA LEU A 24 1.22 1.32 -8.97
C LEU A 24 2.58 0.67 -9.21
N SER A 25 3.63 1.45 -8.95
CA SER A 25 5.00 0.99 -8.75
C SER A 25 5.32 1.09 -7.26
N VAL A 26 5.51 -0.05 -6.60
CA VAL A 26 5.68 -0.14 -5.15
C VAL A 26 7.12 -0.48 -4.82
N THR A 27 7.82 0.40 -4.11
CA THR A 27 9.17 0.13 -3.62
C THR A 27 9.10 -0.70 -2.35
N VAL A 28 9.79 -1.84 -2.35
CA VAL A 28 9.85 -2.79 -1.23
C VAL A 28 11.30 -2.95 -0.80
N ALA A 29 11.56 -2.76 0.49
CA ALA A 29 12.86 -3.04 1.14
C ALA A 29 12.60 -3.74 2.47
N ASP A 30 13.43 -4.73 2.84
CA ASP A 30 13.29 -5.51 4.07
C ASP A 30 11.86 -6.05 4.30
N ALA A 31 11.25 -6.57 3.23
CA ALA A 31 9.86 -7.06 3.19
C ALA A 31 8.79 -6.02 3.58
N ARG A 32 9.11 -4.72 3.53
CA ARG A 32 8.19 -3.62 3.81
C ARG A 32 8.07 -2.69 2.61
N ILE A 33 6.85 -2.23 2.35
CA ILE A 33 6.59 -1.11 1.44
C ILE A 33 7.20 0.16 2.04
N THR A 34 8.04 0.86 1.27
CA THR A 34 8.70 2.11 1.69
C THR A 34 8.25 3.33 0.88
N ASP A 35 7.88 3.16 -0.40
CA ASP A 35 7.32 4.23 -1.24
C ASP A 35 6.30 3.65 -2.23
N VAL A 36 5.35 4.48 -2.66
CA VAL A 36 4.32 4.13 -3.64
C VAL A 36 4.18 5.24 -4.67
N ARG A 37 4.40 4.89 -5.94
CA ARG A 37 4.25 5.80 -7.08
C ARG A 37 3.23 5.26 -8.07
N GLY A 38 2.63 6.16 -8.85
CA GLY A 38 1.81 5.74 -9.99
C GLY A 38 2.67 5.15 -11.11
N SER A 39 2.15 4.15 -11.79
CA SER A 39 2.78 3.53 -12.96
C SER A 39 2.07 3.94 -14.25
N ARG A 40 2.72 3.72 -15.40
CA ARG A 40 2.14 3.98 -16.73
C ARG A 40 1.39 2.77 -17.32
N ALA A 41 1.22 1.68 -16.57
CA ALA A 41 0.53 0.49 -17.05
C ALA A 41 -0.98 0.71 -17.29
N ASN A 42 -1.62 1.58 -16.49
CA ASN A 42 -3.00 2.02 -16.74
C ASN A 42 -2.99 3.38 -17.48
N PRO A 43 -3.35 3.41 -18.78
CA PRO A 43 -3.32 4.64 -19.59
C PRO A 43 -4.32 5.69 -19.10
N TYR A 44 -5.41 5.29 -18.44
CA TYR A 44 -6.39 6.22 -17.88
C TYR A 44 -5.77 7.09 -16.79
N THR A 45 -5.02 6.48 -15.88
CA THR A 45 -4.36 7.19 -14.78
C THR A 45 -3.01 7.81 -15.17
N ALA A 46 -2.36 7.29 -16.21
CA ALA A 46 -1.12 7.83 -16.79
C ALA A 46 0.01 8.14 -15.76
N GLY A 47 0.07 7.36 -14.67
CA GLY A 47 1.04 7.57 -13.59
C GLY A 47 0.61 8.56 -12.50
N VAL A 48 -0.55 9.18 -12.63
CA VAL A 48 -1.15 10.05 -11.61
C VAL A 48 -1.89 9.20 -10.57
N ILE A 49 -1.65 9.49 -9.30
CA ILE A 49 -2.34 8.89 -8.15
C ILE A 49 -2.67 9.98 -7.13
N CYS A 50 -3.68 9.76 -6.29
CA CYS A 50 -4.05 10.72 -5.25
C CYS A 50 -3.06 10.74 -4.07
N GLU A 51 -3.06 11.85 -3.33
CA GLU A 51 -2.23 12.07 -2.13
C GLU A 51 -2.40 10.97 -1.07
N LYS A 52 -3.62 10.41 -0.95
CA LYS A 52 -3.92 9.31 -0.01
C LYS A 52 -2.95 8.14 -0.21
N VAL A 53 -2.71 7.78 -1.47
CA VAL A 53 -1.85 6.66 -1.84
C VAL A 53 -0.38 7.09 -1.84
N ALA A 54 -0.07 8.24 -2.46
CA ALA A 54 1.31 8.69 -2.61
C ALA A 54 2.01 8.93 -1.26
N LYS A 55 1.29 9.42 -0.25
CA LYS A 55 1.89 9.84 1.03
C LYS A 55 1.63 8.88 2.19
N TYR A 56 0.43 8.32 2.30
CA TYR A 56 0.01 7.65 3.54
C TYR A 56 0.00 6.13 3.46
N TYR A 57 0.14 5.55 2.26
CA TYR A 57 -0.08 4.12 2.07
C TYR A 57 0.92 3.21 2.81
N PRO A 58 2.23 3.49 2.83
CA PRO A 58 3.17 2.71 3.64
C PRO A 58 2.78 2.70 5.13
N ALA A 59 2.39 3.85 5.69
CA ALA A 59 1.95 3.97 7.07
C ALA A 59 0.60 3.27 7.33
N PHE A 60 -0.31 3.29 6.36
CA PHE A 60 -1.59 2.58 6.45
C PHE A 60 -1.40 1.05 6.52
N VAL A 61 -0.56 0.48 5.65
CA VAL A 61 -0.29 -0.98 5.60
C VAL A 61 0.46 -1.48 6.85
N HIS A 62 1.28 -0.63 7.44
CA HIS A 62 2.18 -0.97 8.53
C HIS A 62 1.80 -0.36 9.89
N GLY A 63 0.66 0.33 9.95
CA GLY A 63 0.23 1.07 11.13
C GLY A 63 -0.04 0.17 12.34
N GLU A 64 0.10 0.74 13.54
CA GLU A 64 -0.06 0.02 14.81
C GLU A 64 -1.47 -0.57 14.98
N GLN A 65 -2.48 0.08 14.39
CA GLN A 65 -3.88 -0.34 14.42
C GLN A 65 -4.21 -1.53 13.50
N ARG A 66 -3.24 -2.05 12.73
CA ARG A 66 -3.49 -3.19 11.86
C ARG A 66 -3.84 -4.43 12.67
N LEU A 67 -5.02 -4.99 12.43
CA LEU A 67 -5.44 -6.28 12.98
C LEU A 67 -4.47 -7.37 12.54
N ARG A 68 -3.89 -8.10 13.51
CA ARG A 68 -2.93 -9.19 13.28
C ARG A 68 -3.52 -10.57 13.56
N TYR A 69 -4.67 -10.61 14.24
CA TYR A 69 -5.32 -11.82 14.68
C TYR A 69 -6.83 -11.69 14.47
N PRO A 70 -7.54 -12.80 14.19
CA PRO A 70 -8.99 -12.84 14.25
C PRO A 70 -9.49 -12.39 15.63
N LEU A 71 -10.58 -11.63 15.67
CA LEU A 71 -11.23 -11.20 16.90
C LEU A 71 -12.60 -11.85 17.02
N GLN A 72 -12.98 -12.23 18.24
CA GLN A 72 -14.30 -12.79 18.55
C GLN A 72 -15.10 -11.79 19.38
N ARG A 73 -16.33 -11.53 18.95
CA ARG A 73 -17.27 -10.70 19.72
C ARG A 73 -17.67 -11.43 21.01
N VAL A 74 -17.68 -10.70 22.12
CA VAL A 74 -18.21 -11.15 23.41
C VAL A 74 -19.37 -10.24 23.83
N GLY A 75 -20.42 -10.79 24.45
CA GLY A 75 -21.63 -10.07 24.88
C GLY A 75 -22.87 -10.26 23.98
N PRO A 76 -24.07 -9.76 24.37
CA PRO A 76 -25.32 -9.88 23.61
C PRO A 76 -25.24 -9.10 22.30
N ARG A 77 -25.88 -9.58 21.21
CA ARG A 77 -25.90 -8.89 19.90
C ARG A 77 -26.70 -7.59 19.99
N GLY A 78 -26.16 -6.50 19.43
CA GLY A 78 -26.70 -5.14 19.59
C GLY A 78 -25.83 -4.40 20.56
#